data_AF-A0A914DHS2-F1
#
_entry.id   AF-A0A914DHS2-F1
#
_cell.length_a   1.000
_cell.length_b   1.000
_cell.length_c   1.000
_cell.angle_alpha   90.00
_cell.angle_beta   90.00
_cell.angle_gamma   90.00
#
_symmetry.space_group_name_H-M   'P 1'
#
loop_
_entity.id
_entity.type
_entity.pdbx_description
1 polymer ?
#
loop_
_entity_poly.entity_id
_entity_poly.type
_entity_poly.pdbx_seq_one_letter_code
_entity_poly.pdbx_strand_id
1 'polypeptide(L)'
;MSINEAKRKFPNISRKAVELKAQEMFDSGAKKFLLETIKLCKKLRPKAKWGFYDYPSCNYDAGHQGETECSKKYQSINERLLWLYKEVGALYPQIYLYKKSEDRSITQSYIHAKAMEAEWIQIITKRSIPLYFYSKIEYSPYINRSEGEHFYNKEDLCDTIGYPLNIGADGIVLWSTSTNMQERCPVIKNYFEELFGPYIKHFNKKMTSCEKRLCNKHGRCILQDRMPKVGCFPKISRYMCICDKGYTGENYSSLLNLLDRMGGFVIHCTIEYQFFSTLLMKQTIARIM
;
A
#
# COMPACT_ATOMS: atom_id res chain seq x y z
N MET A 1 8.32 -17.68 27.26
CA MET A 1 8.79 -16.52 28.04
C MET A 1 7.64 -15.86 28.81
N SER A 2 6.65 -15.25 28.15
CA SER A 2 5.55 -14.51 28.83
C SER A 2 4.74 -15.35 29.84
N ILE A 3 4.48 -16.62 29.53
CA ILE A 3 3.80 -17.55 30.47
C ILE A 3 4.64 -17.76 31.74
N ASN A 4 5.96 -17.92 31.62
CA ASN A 4 6.81 -18.13 32.79
C ASN A 4 6.84 -16.89 33.68
N GLU A 5 6.88 -15.70 33.07
CA GLU A 5 6.81 -14.44 33.81
C GLU A 5 5.45 -14.25 34.50
N ALA A 6 4.34 -14.62 33.83
CA ALA A 6 3.01 -14.60 34.44
C ALA A 6 2.90 -15.59 35.62
N LYS A 7 3.44 -16.81 35.51
CA LYS A 7 3.49 -17.77 36.62
C LYS A 7 4.25 -17.22 37.82
N ARG A 8 5.39 -16.55 37.57
CA ARG A 8 6.21 -15.95 38.62
C ARG A 8 5.48 -14.82 39.34
N LYS A 9 4.74 -13.98 38.63
CA LYS A 9 3.96 -12.87 39.21
C LYS A 9 2.65 -13.30 39.86
N PHE A 10 2.04 -14.38 39.35
CA PHE A 10 0.74 -14.88 39.79
C PHE A 10 0.83 -16.39 40.09
N PRO A 11 1.49 -16.79 41.20
CA PRO A 11 1.76 -18.20 41.47
C PRO A 11 0.51 -19.03 41.82
N ASN A 12 -0.55 -18.38 42.32
CA ASN A 12 -1.71 -19.06 42.90
C ASN A 12 -2.95 -19.08 41.98
N ILE A 13 -2.79 -18.86 40.68
CA ILE A 13 -3.92 -18.87 39.72
C ILE A 13 -3.90 -20.11 38.83
N SER A 14 -5.05 -20.47 38.28
CA SER A 14 -5.16 -21.62 37.38
C SER A 14 -4.31 -21.45 36.12
N ARG A 15 -3.92 -22.55 35.48
CA ARG A 15 -3.15 -22.52 34.22
C ARG A 15 -3.79 -21.64 33.14
N LYS A 16 -5.11 -21.74 32.98
CA LYS A 16 -5.86 -20.92 32.01
C LYS A 16 -5.79 -19.42 32.37
N ALA A 17 -5.86 -19.09 33.66
CA ALA A 17 -5.70 -17.71 34.12
C ALA A 17 -4.27 -17.18 33.92
N VAL A 18 -3.24 -18.03 34.09
CA VAL A 18 -1.85 -17.69 33.76
C VAL A 18 -1.70 -17.34 32.28
N GLU A 19 -2.30 -18.13 31.37
CA GLU A 19 -2.23 -17.89 29.93
C GLU A 19 -2.88 -16.55 29.56
N LEU A 20 -4.05 -16.23 30.13
CA LEU A 20 -4.71 -14.94 29.95
C LEU A 20 -3.87 -13.77 30.49
N LYS A 21 -3.26 -13.93 31.67
CA LYS A 21 -2.37 -12.90 32.25
C LYS A 21 -1.11 -12.70 31.42
N ALA A 22 -0.53 -13.77 30.89
CA ALA A 22 0.62 -13.70 30.00
C ALA A 22 0.30 -12.93 28.71
N GLN A 23 -0.88 -13.16 28.13
CA GLN A 23 -1.35 -12.43 26.96
C GLN A 23 -1.58 -10.94 27.28
N GLU A 24 -2.31 -10.61 28.36
CA GLU A 24 -2.57 -9.23 28.78
C GLU A 24 -1.27 -8.44 28.99
N MET A 25 -0.31 -9.05 29.70
CA MET A 25 1.00 -8.43 29.94
C MET A 25 1.80 -8.23 28.66
N PHE A 26 1.81 -9.22 27.76
CA PHE A 26 2.51 -9.11 26.48
C PHE A 26 1.88 -8.04 25.60
N ASP A 27 0.56 -8.07 25.40
CA ASP A 27 -0.16 -7.13 24.55
C ASP A 27 -0.01 -5.69 25.08
N SER A 28 -0.07 -5.50 26.41
CA SER A 28 0.15 -4.18 27.04
C SER A 28 1.58 -3.67 26.85
N GLY A 29 2.59 -4.51 27.09
CA GLY A 29 3.98 -4.16 26.90
C GLY A 29 4.32 -3.85 25.44
N ALA A 30 3.85 -4.68 24.51
CA ALA A 30 4.03 -4.48 23.08
C ALA A 30 3.35 -3.19 22.60
N LYS A 31 2.11 -2.94 23.02
CA LYS A 31 1.40 -1.70 22.71
C LYS A 31 2.16 -0.47 23.17
N LYS A 32 2.64 -0.46 24.42
CA LYS A 32 3.41 0.65 24.96
C LYS A 32 4.68 0.89 24.13
N PHE A 33 5.46 -0.15 23.89
CA PHE A 33 6.72 -0.05 23.15
C PHE A 33 6.52 0.47 21.73
N LEU A 34 5.57 -0.11 20.97
CA LEU A 34 5.30 0.28 19.59
C LEU A 34 4.77 1.72 19.50
N LEU A 35 3.87 2.12 20.41
CA LEU A 35 3.32 3.47 20.45
C LEU A 35 4.36 4.53 20.81
N GLU A 36 5.13 4.30 21.86
CA GLU A 36 6.16 5.26 22.28
C GLU A 36 7.22 5.42 21.21
N THR A 37 7.62 4.31 20.56
CA THR A 37 8.57 4.33 19.43
C THR A 37 8.05 5.16 18.27
N ILE A 38 6.84 4.87 17.76
CA ILE A 38 6.33 5.58 16.57
C ILE A 38 6.08 7.06 16.84
N LYS A 39 5.63 7.40 18.06
CA LYS A 39 5.44 8.79 18.50
C LYS A 39 6.76 9.54 18.57
N LEU A 40 7.79 8.92 19.14
CA LEU A 40 9.13 9.51 19.21
C LEU A 40 9.71 9.72 17.81
N CYS A 41 9.63 8.71 16.93
CA CYS A 41 10.09 8.81 15.55
C CYS A 41 9.42 9.99 14.81
N LYS A 42 8.09 10.12 14.92
CA LYS A 42 7.35 11.25 14.33
C LYS A 42 7.75 12.59 14.94
N LYS A 43 7.96 12.67 16.26
CA LYS A 43 8.43 13.89 16.93
C LYS A 43 9.80 14.32 16.42
N LEU A 44 10.72 13.38 16.26
CA LEU A 44 12.10 13.66 15.82
C LEU A 44 12.19 13.95 14.32
N ARG A 45 11.32 13.35 13.50
CA ARG A 45 11.31 13.50 12.03
C ARG A 45 9.87 13.65 11.53
N PRO A 46 9.24 14.82 11.71
CA PRO A 46 7.81 15.01 11.46
C PRO A 46 7.41 14.95 9.97
N LYS A 47 8.37 15.16 9.06
CA LYS A 47 8.14 15.07 7.61
C LYS A 47 8.33 13.65 7.05
N ALA A 48 8.86 12.71 7.84
CA ALA A 48 9.06 11.34 7.41
C ALA A 48 7.75 10.54 7.50
N LYS A 49 7.58 9.60 6.57
CA LYS A 49 6.42 8.70 6.51
C LYS A 49 6.72 7.47 7.37
N TRP A 50 6.38 7.55 8.65
CA TRP A 50 6.68 6.48 9.60
C TRP A 50 5.62 5.38 9.59
N GLY A 51 6.04 4.13 9.63
CA GLY A 51 5.15 2.96 9.76
C GLY A 51 5.96 1.72 10.09
N PHE A 52 5.27 0.59 10.27
CA PHE A 52 5.90 -0.69 10.55
C PHE A 52 5.84 -1.58 9.31
N TYR A 53 6.95 -2.24 9.00
CA TYR A 53 7.03 -3.22 7.92
C TYR A 53 6.05 -4.38 8.13
N ASP A 54 5.43 -4.83 7.04
CA ASP A 54 4.41 -5.90 6.97
C ASP A 54 3.11 -5.62 7.75
N TYR A 55 2.76 -4.34 7.89
CA TYR A 55 1.47 -3.91 8.40
C TYR A 55 0.68 -3.14 7.32
N PRO A 56 -0.61 -3.48 7.08
CA PRO A 56 -1.39 -4.47 7.82
C PRO A 56 -1.06 -5.94 7.51
N SER A 57 -1.33 -6.78 8.50
CA SER A 57 -1.14 -8.22 8.39
C SER A 57 -2.29 -8.87 7.61
N CYS A 58 -1.98 -9.94 6.87
CA CYS A 58 -2.94 -10.75 6.11
C CYS A 58 -2.46 -12.21 6.12
N ASN A 59 -3.33 -13.16 5.79
CA ASN A 59 -2.91 -14.55 5.65
C ASN A 59 -2.03 -14.72 4.40
N TYR A 60 -0.91 -15.45 4.53
CA TYR A 60 0.07 -15.63 3.45
C TYR A 60 -0.45 -16.43 2.25
N ASP A 61 -1.54 -17.18 2.46
CA ASP A 61 -2.22 -17.98 1.45
C ASP A 61 -3.45 -17.26 0.84
N ALA A 62 -3.66 -15.96 1.11
CA ALA A 62 -4.81 -15.25 0.56
C ALA A 62 -4.81 -15.31 -0.98
N GLY A 63 -5.92 -15.70 -1.56
CA GLY A 63 -6.13 -15.86 -3.00
C GLY A 63 -6.07 -17.31 -3.48
N HIS A 64 -5.55 -18.25 -2.69
CA HIS A 64 -5.40 -19.65 -3.11
C HIS A 64 -6.73 -20.39 -3.30
N GLN A 65 -7.78 -19.98 -2.58
CA GLN A 65 -9.14 -20.52 -2.72
C GLN A 65 -10.07 -19.56 -3.50
N GLY A 66 -9.49 -18.57 -4.18
CA GLY A 66 -10.23 -17.55 -4.94
C GLY A 66 -10.73 -16.38 -4.09
N GLU A 67 -10.34 -16.30 -2.82
CA GLU A 67 -10.66 -15.19 -1.93
C GLU A 67 -9.92 -13.90 -2.30
N THR A 68 -10.60 -12.76 -2.13
CA THR A 68 -10.06 -11.42 -2.42
C THR A 68 -9.94 -10.57 -1.16
N GLU A 69 -10.13 -11.17 0.02
CA GLU A 69 -10.05 -10.51 1.32
C GLU A 69 -9.13 -11.29 2.25
N CYS A 70 -8.54 -10.60 3.23
CA CYS A 70 -7.83 -11.27 4.31
C CYS A 70 -8.81 -12.07 5.18
N SER A 71 -8.38 -13.21 5.72
CA SER A 71 -9.25 -14.03 6.54
C SER A 71 -9.73 -13.32 7.81
N LYS A 72 -10.88 -13.74 8.35
CA LYS A 72 -11.49 -13.15 9.56
C LYS A 72 -10.55 -13.07 10.76
N LYS A 73 -9.63 -14.03 10.87
CA LYS A 73 -8.58 -14.02 11.90
C LYS A 73 -7.67 -12.80 11.78
N TYR A 74 -7.21 -12.47 10.57
CA TYR A 74 -6.33 -11.33 10.33
C TYR A 74 -7.07 -10.00 10.40
N GLN A 75 -8.31 -9.93 9.89
CA GLN A 75 -9.18 -8.77 10.07
C GLN A 75 -9.34 -8.43 11.58
N SER A 76 -9.63 -9.43 12.42
CA SER A 76 -9.75 -9.24 13.88
C SER A 76 -8.42 -8.81 14.52
N ILE A 77 -7.27 -9.32 14.05
CA ILE A 77 -5.96 -8.85 14.52
C ILE A 77 -5.76 -7.36 14.19
N ASN A 78 -6.10 -6.95 12.97
CA ASN A 78 -5.96 -5.56 12.53
C ASN A 78 -6.92 -4.62 13.28
N GLU A 79 -8.15 -5.06 13.58
CA GLU A 79 -9.08 -4.34 14.47
C GLU A 79 -8.48 -4.08 15.86
N ARG A 80 -7.85 -5.10 16.47
CA ARG A 80 -7.17 -4.93 17.77
C ARG A 80 -5.96 -4.00 17.69
N LEU A 81 -5.42 -3.75 16.49
CA LEU A 81 -4.27 -2.87 16.24
C LEU A 81 -4.67 -1.47 15.77
N LEU A 82 -5.95 -1.09 15.77
CA LEU A 82 -6.39 0.26 15.39
C LEU A 82 -5.69 1.38 16.15
N TRP A 83 -5.26 1.13 17.40
CA TRP A 83 -4.46 2.09 18.17
C TRP A 83 -3.11 2.41 17.51
N LEU A 84 -2.51 1.44 16.80
CA LEU A 84 -1.25 1.62 16.06
C LEU A 84 -1.52 2.35 14.75
N TYR A 85 -2.55 1.92 14.01
CA TYR A 85 -2.90 2.51 12.72
C TYR A 85 -3.36 3.96 12.82
N LYS A 86 -3.89 4.39 13.97
CA LYS A 86 -4.18 5.81 14.26
C LYS A 86 -2.92 6.67 14.44
N GLU A 87 -1.76 6.06 14.65
CA GLU A 87 -0.51 6.76 14.98
C GLU A 87 0.51 6.75 13.84
N VAL A 88 0.54 5.73 12.99
CA VAL A 88 1.46 5.65 11.84
C VAL A 88 1.21 6.76 10.81
N GLY A 89 2.23 7.15 10.07
CA GLY A 89 2.16 8.09 8.94
C GLY A 89 2.02 7.43 7.56
N ALA A 90 2.25 6.12 7.45
CA ALA A 90 2.10 5.33 6.22
C ALA A 90 1.95 3.83 6.53
N LEU A 91 1.45 3.05 5.57
CA LEU A 91 1.31 1.59 5.64
C LEU A 91 2.34 0.90 4.74
N TYR A 92 2.86 -0.24 5.20
CA TYR A 92 3.97 -0.96 4.55
C TYR A 92 3.75 -2.48 4.43
N PRO A 93 2.63 -2.97 3.85
CA PRO A 93 2.42 -4.40 3.67
C PRO A 93 3.43 -4.99 2.67
N GLN A 94 3.89 -6.22 2.92
CA GLN A 94 4.77 -6.94 1.98
C GLN A 94 3.98 -7.83 1.02
N ILE A 95 4.47 -7.95 -0.21
CA ILE A 95 3.89 -8.77 -1.30
C ILE A 95 4.95 -9.60 -2.01
N TYR A 96 5.88 -10.17 -1.23
CA TYR A 96 6.99 -10.95 -1.75
C TYR A 96 6.54 -12.26 -2.38
N LEU A 97 7.07 -12.54 -3.57
CA LEU A 97 7.09 -13.85 -4.20
C LEU A 97 8.39 -14.58 -3.84
N TYR A 98 8.26 -15.86 -3.48
CA TYR A 98 9.39 -16.76 -3.17
C TYR A 98 9.68 -17.76 -4.27
N LYS A 99 8.80 -17.83 -5.27
CA LYS A 99 8.95 -18.57 -6.52
C LYS A 99 8.19 -17.84 -7.62
N LYS A 100 8.51 -18.14 -8.87
CA LYS A 100 7.76 -17.66 -10.03
C LYS A 100 6.28 -18.00 -9.86
N SER A 101 5.40 -17.04 -10.13
CA SER A 101 3.96 -17.27 -10.05
C SER A 101 3.52 -18.26 -11.13
N GLU A 102 2.91 -19.38 -10.71
CA GLU A 102 2.30 -20.35 -11.62
C GLU A 102 0.93 -19.84 -12.11
N ASP A 103 0.20 -19.14 -11.24
CA ASP A 103 -1.08 -18.51 -11.54
C ASP A 103 -1.08 -17.05 -11.07
N ARG A 104 -1.09 -16.14 -12.04
CA ARG A 104 -1.11 -14.69 -11.80
C ARG A 104 -2.34 -14.23 -11.02
N SER A 105 -3.47 -14.94 -11.16
CA SER A 105 -4.71 -14.58 -10.47
C SER A 105 -4.58 -14.75 -8.96
N ILE A 106 -3.87 -15.79 -8.49
CA ILE A 106 -3.59 -16.00 -7.07
C ILE A 106 -2.71 -14.87 -6.53
N THR A 107 -1.62 -14.52 -7.24
CA THR A 107 -0.73 -13.42 -6.86
C THR A 107 -1.48 -12.09 -6.78
N GLN A 108 -2.32 -11.78 -7.78
CA GLN A 108 -3.12 -10.56 -7.76
C GLN A 108 -4.17 -10.59 -6.65
N SER A 109 -4.82 -11.73 -6.37
CA SER A 109 -5.76 -11.86 -5.24
C SER A 109 -5.10 -11.62 -3.90
N TYR A 110 -3.88 -12.13 -3.67
CA TYR A 110 -3.10 -11.87 -2.46
C TYR A 110 -2.81 -10.37 -2.27
N ILE A 111 -2.35 -9.71 -3.34
CA ILE A 111 -2.05 -8.28 -3.32
C ILE A 111 -3.33 -7.46 -3.11
N HIS A 112 -4.43 -7.85 -3.77
CA HIS A 112 -5.73 -7.23 -3.65
C HIS A 112 -6.25 -7.31 -2.20
N ALA A 113 -6.20 -8.49 -1.58
CA ALA A 113 -6.61 -8.67 -0.18
C ALA A 113 -5.87 -7.72 0.77
N LYS A 114 -4.54 -7.58 0.62
CA LYS A 114 -3.75 -6.62 1.39
C LYS A 114 -4.09 -5.15 1.09
N ALA A 115 -4.39 -4.82 -0.16
CA ALA A 115 -4.81 -3.48 -0.54
C ALA A 115 -6.18 -3.12 0.08
N MET A 116 -7.14 -4.03 0.03
CA MET A 116 -8.46 -3.85 0.64
C MET A 116 -8.38 -3.71 2.16
N GLU A 117 -7.52 -4.49 2.82
CA GLU A 117 -7.28 -4.36 4.25
C GLU A 117 -6.68 -2.99 4.62
N ALA A 118 -5.73 -2.50 3.81
CA ALA A 118 -5.14 -1.17 4.00
C ALA A 118 -6.16 -0.04 3.75
N GLU A 119 -7.05 -0.21 2.77
CA GLU A 119 -8.14 0.73 2.49
C GLU A 119 -9.17 0.73 3.63
N TRP A 120 -9.56 -0.44 4.14
CA TRP A 120 -10.43 -0.57 5.31
C TRP A 120 -9.85 0.15 6.53
N ILE A 121 -8.55 0.02 6.80
CA ILE A 121 -7.87 0.75 7.89
C ILE A 121 -7.99 2.26 7.72
N GLN A 122 -7.81 2.78 6.50
CA GLN A 122 -7.96 4.20 6.22
C GLN A 122 -9.40 4.67 6.46
N ILE A 123 -10.39 3.87 6.06
CA ILE A 123 -11.82 4.12 6.30
C ILE A 123 -12.14 4.18 7.78
N ILE A 124 -11.85 3.12 8.52
CA ILE A 124 -12.24 3.00 9.92
C ILE A 124 -11.49 3.99 10.82
N THR A 125 -10.26 4.36 10.46
CA THR A 125 -9.50 5.39 11.19
C THR A 125 -9.83 6.82 10.73
N LYS A 126 -10.56 6.99 9.61
CA LYS A 126 -10.82 8.27 8.94
C LYS A 126 -9.53 9.03 8.61
N ARG A 127 -8.52 8.31 8.11
CA ARG A 127 -7.21 8.85 7.77
C ARG A 127 -6.88 8.48 6.34
N SER A 128 -6.43 9.47 5.56
CA SER A 128 -5.75 9.23 4.29
C SER A 128 -4.25 9.21 4.56
N ILE A 129 -3.64 8.03 4.50
CA ILE A 129 -2.20 7.85 4.68
C ILE A 129 -1.61 7.06 3.51
N PRO A 130 -0.38 7.36 3.08
CA PRO A 130 0.21 6.68 1.94
C PRO A 130 0.37 5.16 2.16
N LEU A 131 0.12 4.39 1.10
CA LEU A 131 0.28 2.95 1.04
C LEU A 131 1.49 2.60 0.17
N TYR A 132 2.51 2.00 0.78
CA TYR A 132 3.73 1.56 0.11
C TYR A 132 3.89 0.05 0.22
N PHE A 133 3.76 -0.67 -0.88
CA PHE A 133 3.99 -2.11 -0.85
C PHE A 133 5.48 -2.42 -0.84
N TYR A 134 5.92 -3.32 0.04
CA TYR A 134 7.24 -3.93 -0.05
C TYR A 134 7.20 -5.06 -1.08
N SER A 135 8.04 -4.97 -2.11
CA SER A 135 8.26 -6.02 -3.11
C SER A 135 9.75 -6.37 -3.19
N LYS A 136 10.08 -7.52 -3.80
CA LYS A 136 11.47 -7.87 -4.13
C LYS A 136 11.71 -7.75 -5.63
N ILE A 137 12.96 -7.95 -5.99
CA ILE A 137 13.40 -8.19 -7.37
C ILE A 137 13.81 -9.66 -7.58
N GLU A 138 14.02 -10.41 -6.49
CA GLU A 138 14.52 -11.78 -6.46
C GLU A 138 13.54 -12.69 -5.70
N TYR A 139 13.32 -13.91 -6.19
CA TYR A 139 12.54 -14.92 -5.45
C TYR A 139 13.27 -15.39 -4.18
N SER A 140 14.59 -15.56 -4.27
CA SER A 140 15.42 -16.04 -3.17
C SER A 140 16.76 -15.30 -3.11
N PRO A 141 16.79 -14.11 -2.46
CA PRO A 141 17.97 -13.24 -2.45
C PRO A 141 19.13 -13.76 -1.58
N TYR A 142 18.91 -14.84 -0.81
CA TYR A 142 19.91 -15.44 0.08
C TYR A 142 20.71 -16.58 -0.55
N ILE A 143 20.31 -17.06 -1.73
CA ILE A 143 21.01 -18.15 -2.41
C ILE A 143 21.88 -17.52 -3.49
N ASN A 144 23.19 -17.79 -3.42
CA ASN A 144 24.11 -17.39 -4.47
C ASN A 144 23.89 -18.31 -5.68
N ARG A 145 23.10 -17.86 -6.64
CA ARG A 145 22.92 -18.57 -7.92
C ARG A 145 23.38 -17.65 -9.04
N SER A 146 24.26 -18.19 -9.87
CA SER A 146 24.89 -17.53 -11.00
C SER A 146 23.99 -17.43 -12.24
N GLU A 147 22.70 -17.79 -12.14
CA GLU A 147 21.79 -17.93 -13.29
C GLU A 147 20.50 -17.10 -13.13
N GLY A 148 19.96 -16.61 -14.25
CA GLY A 148 18.90 -15.58 -14.31
C GLY A 148 17.49 -15.99 -13.84
N GLU A 149 17.23 -17.26 -13.53
CA GLU A 149 15.92 -17.74 -13.05
C GLU A 149 15.56 -17.26 -11.62
N HIS A 150 16.43 -16.46 -11.01
CA HIS A 150 16.29 -15.95 -9.65
C HIS A 150 15.51 -14.66 -9.52
N PHE A 151 15.34 -13.91 -10.62
CA PHE A 151 14.69 -12.62 -10.61
C PHE A 151 13.22 -12.70 -11.04
N TYR A 152 12.43 -11.74 -10.57
CA TYR A 152 11.04 -11.60 -11.01
C TYR A 152 10.99 -11.42 -12.52
N ASN A 153 10.22 -12.26 -13.20
CA ASN A 153 10.04 -12.10 -14.63
C ASN A 153 9.08 -10.92 -14.91
N LYS A 154 8.84 -10.62 -16.18
CA LYS A 154 7.98 -9.51 -16.60
C LYS A 154 6.55 -9.60 -16.06
N GLU A 155 5.98 -10.80 -15.95
CA GLU A 155 4.62 -11.01 -15.43
C GLU A 155 4.59 -10.82 -13.90
N ASP A 156 5.61 -11.30 -13.20
CA ASP A 156 5.73 -11.11 -11.75
C ASP A 156 5.99 -9.64 -11.38
N LEU A 157 6.78 -8.90 -12.18
CA LEU A 157 6.88 -7.43 -12.03
C LEU A 157 5.54 -6.75 -12.31
N CYS A 158 4.82 -7.24 -13.32
CA CYS A 158 3.51 -6.73 -13.65
C CYS A 158 2.50 -6.87 -12.51
N ASP A 159 2.54 -7.99 -11.79
CA ASP A 159 1.67 -8.24 -10.66
C ASP A 159 2.15 -7.57 -9.38
N THR A 160 3.45 -7.57 -9.09
CA THR A 160 3.99 -7.05 -7.82
C THR A 160 4.32 -5.56 -7.83
N ILE A 161 4.31 -4.91 -9.00
CA ILE A 161 4.54 -3.46 -9.15
C ILE A 161 3.37 -2.81 -9.86
N GLY A 162 3.04 -3.29 -11.06
CA GLY A 162 2.02 -2.68 -11.90
C GLY A 162 0.63 -2.72 -11.26
N TYR A 163 0.19 -3.92 -10.85
CA TYR A 163 -1.12 -4.11 -10.26
C TYR A 163 -1.37 -3.28 -8.98
N PRO A 164 -0.52 -3.30 -7.93
CA PRO A 164 -0.74 -2.50 -6.72
C PRO A 164 -0.81 -0.99 -7.01
N LEU A 165 0.04 -0.48 -7.92
CA LEU A 165 0.00 0.92 -8.35
C LEU A 165 -1.30 1.25 -9.09
N ASN A 166 -1.74 0.35 -9.96
CA ASN A 166 -2.99 0.51 -10.71
C ASN A 166 -4.24 0.49 -9.82
N ILE A 167 -4.22 -0.16 -8.66
CA ILE A 167 -5.37 -0.21 -7.74
C ILE A 167 -5.29 0.81 -6.59
N GLY A 168 -4.30 1.70 -6.60
CA GLY A 168 -4.28 2.89 -5.74
C GLY A 168 -3.10 3.00 -4.76
N ALA A 169 -2.13 2.09 -4.78
CA ALA A 169 -0.91 2.26 -3.98
C ALA A 169 -0.17 3.56 -4.34
N ASP A 170 0.53 4.15 -3.37
CA ASP A 170 1.30 5.38 -3.53
C ASP A 170 2.75 5.13 -3.95
N GLY A 171 3.20 3.87 -3.88
CA GLY A 171 4.52 3.47 -4.34
C GLY A 171 4.89 2.04 -3.96
N ILE A 172 6.07 1.63 -4.40
CA ILE A 172 6.67 0.33 -4.11
C ILE A 172 8.04 0.56 -3.45
N VAL A 173 8.31 -0.15 -2.37
CA VAL A 173 9.64 -0.26 -1.76
C VAL A 173 10.26 -1.57 -2.26
N LEU A 174 11.36 -1.46 -3.01
CA LEU A 174 12.11 -2.63 -3.47
C LEU A 174 13.10 -3.04 -2.40
N TRP A 175 13.08 -4.33 -2.04
CA TRP A 175 13.96 -4.89 -1.04
C TRP A 175 14.79 -6.06 -1.61
N SER A 176 16.05 -6.12 -1.18
CA SER A 176 16.96 -7.26 -1.33
C SER A 176 17.84 -7.35 -0.08
N THR A 177 18.52 -8.48 0.11
CA THR A 177 19.48 -8.67 1.21
C THR A 177 20.83 -8.03 0.88
N SER A 178 21.65 -7.76 1.89
CA SER A 178 23.07 -7.40 1.73
C SER A 178 23.99 -8.62 1.58
N THR A 179 23.50 -9.84 1.86
CA THR A 179 24.26 -11.09 1.72
C THR A 179 24.85 -11.23 0.33
N ASN A 180 26.16 -11.49 0.23
CA ASN A 180 26.89 -11.70 -1.03
C ASN A 180 26.60 -10.63 -2.10
N MET A 181 26.48 -9.37 -1.68
CA MET A 181 26.13 -8.27 -2.59
C MET A 181 27.22 -8.02 -3.64
N GLN A 182 28.50 -8.20 -3.28
CA GLN A 182 29.60 -8.00 -4.23
C GLN A 182 29.50 -8.96 -5.42
N GLU A 183 29.11 -10.21 -5.16
CA GLU A 183 28.93 -11.25 -6.17
C GLU A 183 27.62 -11.06 -6.96
N ARG A 184 26.54 -10.63 -6.30
CA ARG A 184 25.24 -10.45 -6.95
C ARG A 184 25.10 -9.13 -7.72
N CYS A 185 25.87 -8.10 -7.37
CA CYS A 185 25.80 -6.75 -7.96
C CYS A 185 25.82 -6.76 -9.50
N PRO A 186 26.76 -7.46 -10.19
CA PRO A 186 26.79 -7.48 -11.65
C PRO A 186 25.53 -8.09 -12.27
N VAL A 187 25.00 -9.17 -11.66
CA VAL A 187 23.79 -9.84 -12.16
C VAL A 187 22.54 -8.98 -11.90
N ILE A 188 22.45 -8.33 -10.73
CA ILE A 188 21.38 -7.36 -10.43
C ILE A 188 21.44 -6.21 -11.43
N LYS A 189 22.64 -5.67 -11.73
CA LYS A 189 22.80 -4.60 -12.73
C LYS A 189 22.25 -5.03 -14.08
N ASN A 190 22.62 -6.21 -14.58
CA ASN A 190 22.14 -6.72 -15.86
C ASN A 190 20.61 -6.88 -15.86
N TYR A 191 20.03 -7.45 -14.79
CA TYR A 191 18.58 -7.55 -14.63
C TYR A 191 17.88 -6.17 -14.68
N PHE A 192 18.49 -5.15 -14.07
CA PHE A 192 17.98 -3.78 -14.11
C PHE A 192 18.05 -3.15 -15.50
N GLU A 193 19.13 -3.39 -16.23
CA GLU A 193 19.33 -2.84 -17.57
C GLU A 193 18.44 -3.53 -18.61
N GLU A 194 18.30 -4.86 -18.51
CA GLU A 194 17.64 -5.68 -19.53
C GLU A 194 16.14 -5.86 -19.32
N LEU A 195 15.65 -5.91 -18.07
CA LEU A 195 14.25 -6.25 -17.78
C LEU A 195 13.56 -5.22 -16.90
N PHE A 196 14.06 -4.98 -15.68
CA PHE A 196 13.35 -4.15 -14.70
C PHE A 196 13.24 -2.68 -15.17
N GLY A 197 14.36 -2.07 -15.58
CA GLY A 197 14.40 -0.69 -16.06
C GLY A 197 13.49 -0.44 -17.27
N PRO A 198 13.57 -1.26 -18.33
CA PRO A 198 12.64 -1.19 -19.46
C PRO A 198 11.16 -1.35 -19.05
N TYR A 199 10.85 -2.27 -18.13
CA TYR A 199 9.50 -2.45 -17.60
C TYR A 199 8.98 -1.17 -16.92
N ILE A 200 9.76 -0.58 -16.00
CA ILE A 200 9.38 0.64 -15.28
C ILE A 200 9.24 1.83 -16.24
N LYS A 201 10.15 1.99 -17.22
CA LYS A 201 10.04 3.02 -18.26
C LYS A 201 8.73 2.90 -19.04
N HIS A 202 8.36 1.67 -19.42
CA HIS A 202 7.10 1.42 -20.14
C HIS A 202 5.88 1.74 -19.26
N PHE A 203 5.90 1.29 -18.00
CA PHE A 203 4.84 1.57 -17.02
C PHE A 203 4.63 3.08 -16.83
N ASN A 204 5.70 3.81 -16.52
CA ASN A 204 5.64 5.26 -16.32
C ASN A 204 5.12 5.99 -17.56
N LYS A 205 5.57 5.61 -18.77
CA LYS A 205 5.05 6.20 -20.02
C LYS A 205 3.54 6.02 -20.17
N LYS A 206 3.00 4.86 -19.77
CA LYS A 206 1.55 4.59 -19.79
C LYS A 206 0.81 5.41 -18.75
N MET A 207 1.32 5.47 -17.52
CA MET A 207 0.70 6.24 -16.44
C MET A 207 0.70 7.74 -16.73
N THR A 208 1.82 8.31 -17.17
CA THR A 208 1.88 9.72 -17.56
C THR A 208 0.97 10.05 -18.75
N SER A 209 0.81 9.13 -19.71
CA SER A 209 -0.17 9.29 -20.79
C SER A 209 -1.60 9.29 -20.25
N CYS A 210 -1.90 8.44 -19.28
CA CYS A 210 -3.19 8.41 -18.59
C CYS A 210 -3.44 9.70 -17.83
N GLU A 211 -2.51 10.15 -16.97
CA GLU A 211 -2.63 11.37 -16.17
C GLU A 211 -2.81 12.61 -17.05
N LYS A 212 -2.09 12.70 -18.18
CA LYS A 212 -2.28 13.78 -19.15
C LYS A 212 -3.68 13.77 -19.76
N ARG A 213 -4.22 12.60 -20.09
CA ARG A 213 -5.51 12.46 -20.80
C ARG A 213 -6.72 12.52 -19.89
N LEU A 214 -6.64 11.92 -18.70
CA LEU A 214 -7.75 11.73 -17.77
C LEU A 214 -7.64 12.58 -16.50
N CYS A 215 -6.50 13.21 -16.22
CA CYS A 215 -6.32 13.99 -15.00
C CYS A 215 -5.83 15.42 -15.26
N ASN A 216 -5.63 15.81 -16.52
CA ASN A 216 -4.98 17.07 -16.88
C ASN A 216 -3.64 17.29 -16.15
N LYS A 217 -2.92 16.20 -15.82
CA LYS A 217 -1.70 16.17 -15.00
C LYS A 217 -1.85 16.64 -13.54
N HIS A 218 -3.06 16.68 -13.01
CA HIS A 218 -3.37 17.11 -11.64
C HIS A 218 -4.09 16.02 -10.84
N GLY A 219 -3.68 14.77 -11.06
CA GLY A 219 -4.24 13.61 -10.41
C GLY A 219 -3.55 12.33 -10.86
N ARG A 220 -3.88 11.24 -10.21
CA ARG A 220 -3.35 9.89 -10.47
C ARG A 220 -4.40 9.02 -11.12
N CYS A 221 -3.97 8.20 -12.07
CA CYS A 221 -4.83 7.20 -12.66
C CYS A 221 -4.89 5.92 -11.82
N ILE A 222 -6.09 5.43 -11.56
CA ILE A 222 -6.34 4.10 -10.97
C ILE A 222 -7.35 3.34 -11.81
N LEU A 223 -7.35 2.01 -11.74
CA LEU A 223 -8.35 1.21 -12.43
C LEU A 223 -9.73 1.39 -11.81
N GLN A 224 -10.74 1.47 -12.68
CA GLN A 224 -12.14 1.48 -12.28
C GLN A 224 -12.52 0.13 -11.66
N ASP A 225 -12.18 -0.94 -12.36
CA ASP A 225 -12.29 -2.30 -11.87
C ASP A 225 -10.97 -2.71 -11.23
N ARG A 226 -10.99 -2.76 -9.89
CA ARG A 226 -9.83 -3.09 -9.06
C ARG A 226 -9.67 -4.59 -8.81
N MET A 227 -10.58 -5.43 -9.33
CA MET A 227 -10.54 -6.88 -9.09
C MET A 227 -9.27 -7.53 -9.67
N PRO A 228 -8.86 -8.69 -9.13
CA PRO A 228 -7.78 -9.51 -9.72
C PRO A 228 -8.11 -9.97 -11.16
N LYS A 229 -7.12 -10.59 -11.83
CA LYS A 229 -7.14 -11.01 -13.25
C LYS A 229 -6.99 -9.86 -14.25
N VAL A 230 -6.20 -8.86 -13.88
CA VAL A 230 -5.88 -7.71 -14.73
C VAL A 230 -4.59 -7.99 -15.52
N GLY A 231 -4.66 -7.85 -16.85
CA GLY A 231 -3.48 -8.01 -17.70
C GLY A 231 -2.46 -6.88 -17.54
N CYS A 232 -1.25 -7.10 -18.04
CA CYS A 232 -0.21 -6.08 -18.02
C CYS A 232 -0.54 -4.90 -18.94
N PHE A 233 -0.47 -3.70 -18.38
CA PHE A 233 -0.77 -2.44 -19.05
C PHE A 233 -2.21 -2.36 -19.61
N PRO A 234 -3.23 -2.30 -18.74
CA PRO A 234 -4.62 -2.11 -19.15
C PRO A 234 -4.81 -0.91 -20.09
N LYS A 235 -5.86 -0.97 -20.91
CA LYS A 235 -6.24 0.16 -21.78
C LYS A 235 -6.61 1.37 -20.93
N ILE A 236 -6.25 2.58 -21.38
CA ILE A 236 -6.54 3.85 -20.69
C ILE A 236 -8.04 4.01 -20.38
N SER A 237 -8.93 3.48 -21.21
CA SER A 237 -10.38 3.50 -20.99
C SER A 237 -10.86 2.75 -19.72
N ARG A 238 -10.00 1.92 -19.11
CA ARG A 238 -10.29 1.21 -17.85
C ARG A 238 -9.89 2.01 -16.61
N TYR A 239 -9.27 3.17 -16.78
CA TYR A 239 -8.82 4.00 -15.66
C TYR A 239 -9.82 5.10 -15.35
N MET A 240 -9.85 5.51 -14.09
CA MET A 240 -10.42 6.76 -13.62
C MET A 240 -9.32 7.63 -13.02
N CYS A 241 -9.64 8.90 -12.78
CA CYS A 241 -8.73 9.84 -12.15
C CYS A 241 -9.09 10.08 -10.68
N ILE A 242 -8.08 10.02 -9.81
CA ILE A 242 -8.15 10.58 -8.46
C ILE A 242 -7.37 11.90 -8.48
N CYS A 243 -8.05 13.02 -8.24
CA CYS A 243 -7.42 14.33 -8.25
C CYS A 243 -6.44 14.53 -7.08
N ASP A 244 -5.39 15.28 -7.36
CA ASP A 244 -4.46 15.73 -6.34
C ASP A 244 -5.14 16.73 -5.39
N LYS A 245 -4.61 16.88 -4.18
CA LYS A 245 -5.14 17.83 -3.19
C LYS A 245 -5.16 19.25 -3.78
N GLY A 246 -6.32 19.93 -3.67
CA GLY A 246 -6.55 21.27 -4.23
C GLY A 246 -7.10 21.26 -5.66
N TYR A 247 -7.32 20.07 -6.24
CA TYR A 247 -8.00 19.90 -7.51
C TYR A 247 -9.28 19.09 -7.34
N THR A 248 -10.30 19.41 -8.15
CA THR A 248 -11.63 18.79 -8.15
C THR A 248 -12.05 18.35 -9.54
N GLY A 249 -12.93 17.33 -9.58
CA GLY A 249 -13.67 16.89 -10.76
C GLY A 249 -15.00 16.29 -10.32
N GLU A 250 -15.99 16.20 -11.23
CA GLU A 250 -17.41 15.95 -10.89
C GLU A 250 -17.74 14.62 -10.18
N ASN A 251 -16.76 13.72 -10.00
CA ASN A 251 -16.87 12.50 -9.18
C ASN A 251 -15.72 12.42 -8.17
N TYR A 252 -15.73 13.29 -7.15
CA TYR A 252 -14.75 13.29 -6.08
C TYR A 252 -14.86 12.00 -5.24
N SER A 253 -13.91 11.09 -5.39
CA SER A 253 -13.69 10.06 -4.40
C SER A 253 -12.26 10.12 -3.86
N SER A 254 -12.13 10.53 -2.60
CA SER A 254 -11.09 9.94 -1.76
C SER A 254 -11.23 8.41 -1.82
N LEU A 255 -10.17 7.63 -1.55
CA LEU A 255 -10.29 6.16 -1.39
C LEU A 255 -11.52 5.75 -0.55
N LEU A 256 -11.92 6.58 0.42
CA LEU A 256 -13.12 6.44 1.25
C LEU A 256 -14.48 6.40 0.51
N ASN A 257 -14.57 6.96 -0.70
CA ASN A 257 -15.82 7.13 -1.46
C ASN A 257 -15.88 6.22 -2.71
N LEU A 258 -14.89 5.33 -2.91
CA LEU A 258 -14.81 4.44 -4.09
C LEU A 258 -15.83 3.28 -4.07
N LEU A 259 -16.64 3.16 -3.00
CA LEU A 259 -17.62 2.08 -2.86
C LEU A 259 -18.94 2.33 -3.62
N ASP A 260 -19.14 3.47 -4.28
CA ASP A 260 -20.51 3.91 -4.65
C ASP A 260 -20.76 4.26 -6.13
N ARG A 261 -19.84 4.01 -7.08
CA ARG A 261 -20.08 4.38 -8.50
C ARG A 261 -19.57 3.37 -9.53
N MET A 262 -20.51 2.71 -10.22
CA MET A 262 -20.31 2.14 -11.57
C MET A 262 -21.10 2.99 -12.58
N GLY A 263 -20.41 3.78 -13.40
CA GLY A 263 -21.02 4.48 -14.53
C GLY A 263 -20.37 5.81 -14.90
N GLY A 264 -19.64 5.82 -16.02
CA GLY A 264 -19.45 7.00 -16.87
C GLY A 264 -18.40 8.06 -16.48
N PHE A 265 -17.58 8.38 -17.49
CA PHE A 265 -16.92 9.67 -17.80
C PHE A 265 -15.43 9.90 -17.48
N VAL A 266 -14.81 10.57 -18.47
CA VAL A 266 -13.52 11.25 -18.41
C VAL A 266 -13.69 12.48 -17.52
N ILE A 267 -12.88 12.56 -16.47
CA ILE A 267 -12.86 13.65 -15.52
C ILE A 267 -11.66 14.53 -15.89
N HIS A 268 -11.72 15.84 -15.63
CA HIS A 268 -10.53 16.69 -15.70
C HIS A 268 -10.36 17.33 -14.32
N CYS A 269 -9.23 17.07 -13.67
CA CYS A 269 -8.91 17.72 -12.41
C CYS A 269 -8.63 19.21 -12.68
N THR A 270 -9.44 20.07 -12.07
CA THR A 270 -9.39 21.53 -12.21
C THR A 270 -9.20 22.17 -10.84
N ILE A 271 -8.67 23.39 -10.79
CA ILE A 271 -8.37 24.09 -9.54
C ILE A 271 -9.66 24.30 -8.76
N GLU A 272 -9.64 23.94 -7.47
CA GLU A 272 -10.72 24.22 -6.54
C GLU A 272 -10.75 25.73 -6.24
N TYR A 273 -11.62 26.49 -6.91
CA TYR A 273 -11.91 27.86 -6.51
C TYR A 273 -12.76 27.80 -5.24
N GLN A 274 -12.13 27.96 -4.07
CA GLN A 274 -12.86 28.29 -2.85
C GLN A 274 -13.56 29.63 -3.05
N PHE A 275 -14.86 29.59 -3.34
CA PHE A 275 -15.75 30.72 -3.12
C PHE A 275 -15.76 31.02 -1.61
N PHE A 276 -14.86 31.88 -1.16
CA PHE A 276 -15.10 32.67 0.05
C PHE A 276 -16.29 33.58 -0.25
N SER A 277 -17.49 33.14 0.12
CA SER A 277 -18.66 33.98 0.08
C SER A 277 -18.57 35.01 1.21
N THR A 278 -18.53 36.28 0.78
CA THR A 278 -19.09 37.46 1.44
C THR A 278 -18.57 37.88 2.82
N LEU A 279 -17.62 38.83 2.85
CA LEU A 279 -17.85 40.13 3.49
C LEU A 279 -16.82 41.17 3.03
N LEU A 280 -17.29 42.41 2.82
CA LEU A 280 -16.61 43.68 2.46
C LEU A 280 -16.46 43.94 0.95
N MET A 281 -17.49 44.52 0.33
CA MET A 281 -17.77 45.97 0.22
C MET A 281 -17.05 46.66 -0.95
N LYS A 282 -17.87 47.00 -1.96
CA LYS A 282 -17.90 48.26 -2.74
C LYS A 282 -16.58 48.98 -3.03
N GLN A 283 -16.22 49.03 -4.32
CA GLN A 283 -16.08 50.26 -5.16
C GLN A 283 -15.49 49.82 -6.53
N THR A 284 -16.29 49.78 -7.59
CA THR A 284 -16.46 50.81 -8.64
C THR A 284 -15.17 51.18 -9.41
N ILE A 285 -15.29 51.10 -10.75
CA ILE A 285 -14.66 51.91 -11.82
C ILE A 285 -13.57 51.26 -12.70
N ALA A 286 -13.99 51.10 -13.97
CA ALA A 286 -13.33 51.32 -15.27
C ALA A 286 -12.38 50.30 -15.91
N ARG A 287 -12.85 49.80 -17.06
CA ARG A 287 -12.08 49.67 -18.32
C ARG A 287 -11.19 50.88 -18.55
N ILE A 288 -9.92 50.68 -18.88
CA ILE A 288 -9.20 51.47 -19.92
C ILE A 288 -8.21 50.54 -20.63
N MET A 289 -8.36 50.50 -21.96
CA MET A 289 -7.42 50.17 -23.07
C MET A 289 -6.42 49.02 -22.91
#